data_AF-A0A838U7H1-F1
#
_entry.id   AF-A0A838U7H1-F1
#
_cell.length_a   1.000
_cell.length_b   1.000
_cell.length_c   1.000
_cell.angle_alpha   90.00
_cell.angle_beta   90.00
_cell.angle_gamma   90.00
#
_symmetry.space_group_name_H-M   'P 1'
#
loop_
_entity.id
_entity.type
_entity.pdbx_description
1 polymer ?
#
loop_
_entity_poly.entity_id
_entity_poly.type
_entity_poly.pdbx_seq_one_letter_code
_entity_poly.pdbx_strand_id
1 'polypeptide(L)'
;MHTDWEDIALRRDETGTCHLYIGDIGNTDGLRRTRHRVYRFKEPVISPERRNDTKNAAADTELAETLEFGYPDASHDAETLMVHPATGNLYVLIKSLESPSAIFKLVPTFGDEQTQVATRLGDFSVPAIPSGSVTGGSIAPDGTRLVVSDYSAAYEISLPCGAQDFDEIWTQRPIAFSLGKRRQGEAITYSRDGMSIFATSEKQNAPIIQVRRK
;
A
#
# COMPACT_ATOMS: atom_id res chain seq x y z
N MET A 1 19.24 -4.49 -7.03
CA MET A 1 18.98 -3.15 -7.61
C MET A 1 17.48 -2.98 -7.61
N HIS A 2 16.97 -1.98 -6.90
CA HIS A 2 15.55 -1.62 -6.84
C HIS A 2 15.27 -0.64 -7.99
N THR A 3 14.10 -0.71 -8.62
CA THR A 3 13.91 -0.02 -9.90
C THR A 3 12.64 0.81 -9.97
N ASP A 4 11.56 0.35 -9.32
CA ASP A 4 10.24 1.01 -9.36
C ASP A 4 9.63 0.90 -7.96
N TRP A 5 10.05 1.83 -7.09
CA TRP A 5 9.56 1.95 -5.73
C TRP A 5 8.19 2.61 -5.76
N GLU A 6 7.24 1.94 -5.13
CA GLU A 6 5.87 2.40 -5.03
C GLU A 6 5.48 2.54 -3.56
N ASP A 7 4.31 1.99 -3.22
CA ASP A 7 3.65 2.26 -1.97
C ASP A 7 4.42 1.74 -0.74
N ILE A 8 4.14 2.37 0.40
CA ILE A 8 4.72 2.09 1.70
C ILE A 8 3.62 1.82 2.73
N ALA A 9 3.77 0.73 3.47
CA ALA A 9 2.83 0.33 4.51
C ALA A 9 3.50 0.21 5.88
N LEU A 10 2.70 0.34 6.94
CA LEU A 10 3.14 0.23 8.33
C LEU A 10 2.35 -0.88 9.02
N ARG A 11 3.04 -1.74 9.77
CA ARG A 11 2.40 -2.69 10.70
C ARG A 11 3.09 -2.64 12.05
N ARG A 12 2.29 -2.60 13.11
CA ARG A 12 2.74 -2.97 14.47
C ARG A 12 2.51 -4.47 14.65
N ASP A 13 3.59 -5.21 14.90
CA ASP A 13 3.51 -6.64 15.14
C ASP A 13 2.99 -6.98 16.55
N GLU A 14 2.89 -8.28 16.84
CA GLU A 14 2.39 -8.84 18.09
C GLU A 14 3.28 -8.50 19.29
N THR A 15 4.57 -8.19 19.05
CA THR A 15 5.52 -7.74 20.08
C THR A 15 5.40 -6.25 20.38
N GLY A 16 4.63 -5.53 19.56
CA GLY A 16 4.51 -4.09 19.60
C GLY A 16 5.60 -3.35 18.82
N THR A 17 6.37 -4.04 17.99
CA THR A 17 7.39 -3.43 17.13
C THR A 17 6.74 -2.95 15.83
N CYS A 18 6.98 -1.68 15.49
CA CYS A 18 6.54 -1.11 14.22
C CYS A 18 7.51 -1.47 13.11
N HIS A 19 6.98 -1.93 11.98
CA HIS A 19 7.71 -2.29 10.78
C HIS A 19 7.18 -1.50 9.58
N LEU A 20 8.09 -0.98 8.78
CA LEU A 20 7.79 -0.40 7.48
C LEU A 20 7.97 -1.47 6.39
N TYR A 21 7.08 -1.41 5.41
CA TYR A 21 7.04 -2.28 4.25
C TYR A 21 7.11 -1.38 3.02
N ILE A 22 8.13 -1.53 2.19
CA ILE A 22 8.26 -0.73 0.97
C ILE A 22 8.17 -1.66 -0.24
N GLY A 23 7.24 -1.37 -1.14
CA GLY A 23 7.06 -2.11 -2.38
C GLY A 23 8.01 -1.63 -3.47
N ASP A 24 8.85 -2.51 -3.98
CA ASP A 24 9.44 -2.40 -5.31
C ASP A 24 8.57 -3.26 -6.24
N ILE A 25 7.39 -2.73 -6.56
CA ILE A 25 6.25 -3.48 -7.15
C ILE A 25 5.74 -2.91 -8.48
N GLY A 26 6.12 -1.68 -8.85
CA GLY A 26 5.78 -1.08 -10.15
C GLY A 26 6.38 -1.85 -11.34
N ASN A 27 5.97 -1.56 -12.54
CA ASN A 27 6.59 -2.11 -13.74
C ASN A 27 6.30 -1.21 -14.93
N THR A 28 6.61 0.07 -14.78
CA THR A 28 6.40 1.08 -15.82
C THR A 28 6.99 0.63 -17.16
N ASP A 29 6.36 1.03 -18.26
CA ASP A 29 6.70 0.64 -19.63
C ASP A 29 8.22 0.66 -19.89
N GLY A 30 8.77 -0.53 -20.14
CA GLY A 30 10.18 -0.74 -20.46
C GLY A 30 10.95 -1.62 -19.47
N LEU A 31 10.48 -1.75 -18.23
CA LEU A 31 11.16 -2.58 -17.22
C LEU A 31 10.96 -4.09 -17.44
N ARG A 32 9.76 -4.52 -17.85
CA ARG A 32 9.38 -5.92 -18.17
C ARG A 32 9.88 -6.93 -17.14
N ARG A 33 9.93 -6.56 -15.85
CA ARG A 33 10.43 -7.46 -14.79
C ARG A 33 9.42 -8.55 -14.49
N THR A 34 9.85 -9.75 -14.10
CA THR A 34 8.94 -10.85 -13.69
C THR A 34 8.99 -11.11 -12.19
N ARG A 35 9.83 -10.39 -11.46
CA ARG A 35 10.05 -10.51 -10.02
C ARG A 35 9.97 -9.14 -9.37
N HIS A 36 9.19 -9.07 -8.31
CA HIS A 36 8.90 -7.89 -7.51
C HIS A 36 9.35 -8.13 -6.08
N ARG A 37 9.54 -7.05 -5.31
CA ARG A 37 10.04 -7.17 -3.94
C ARG A 37 9.22 -6.35 -2.98
N VAL A 38 9.11 -6.85 -1.76
CA VAL A 38 8.72 -6.07 -0.59
C VAL A 38 9.86 -6.11 0.40
N TYR A 39 10.29 -4.93 0.84
CA TYR A 39 11.32 -4.76 1.85
C TYR A 39 10.66 -4.50 3.19
N ARG A 40 11.05 -5.24 4.22
CA ARG A 40 10.58 -5.04 5.60
C ARG A 40 11.75 -4.67 6.49
N PHE A 41 11.59 -3.61 7.27
CA PHE A 41 12.54 -3.25 8.31
C PHE A 41 11.82 -2.53 9.45
N LYS A 42 12.45 -2.50 10.62
CA LYS A 42 11.93 -1.80 11.78
C LYS A 42 11.81 -0.30 11.50
N GLU A 43 10.69 0.30 11.90
CA GLU A 43 10.45 1.74 11.75
C GLU A 43 11.58 2.53 12.44
N PRO A 44 12.31 3.40 11.70
CA PRO A 44 13.41 4.17 12.27
C PRO A 44 12.93 5.15 13.33
N VAL A 45 13.66 5.27 14.43
CA VAL A 45 13.40 6.31 15.42
C VAL A 45 13.83 7.67 14.84
N ILE A 46 12.87 8.58 14.71
CA ILE A 46 13.13 9.97 14.31
C ILE A 46 13.34 10.80 15.58
N SER A 47 14.60 11.07 15.92
CA SER A 47 14.95 11.95 17.04
C SER A 47 14.96 13.42 16.60
N PRO A 48 14.90 14.40 17.52
CA PRO A 48 14.99 15.82 17.19
C PRO A 48 16.24 16.18 16.38
N GLU A 49 17.36 15.51 16.64
CA GLU A 49 18.65 15.71 15.95
C GLU A 49 18.56 15.32 14.47
N ARG A 50 17.72 14.33 14.14
CA ARG A 50 17.48 13.85 12.77
C ARG A 50 16.53 14.72 11.96
N ARG A 51 15.96 15.78 12.54
CA ARG A 51 15.05 16.71 11.84
C ARG A 51 15.71 17.37 10.62
N ASN A 52 17.04 17.48 10.63
CA ASN A 52 17.82 18.10 9.56
C ASN A 52 18.41 17.09 8.57
N ASP A 53 18.10 15.79 8.70
CA ASP A 53 18.50 14.79 7.72
C ASP A 53 17.96 15.20 6.34
N THR A 54 18.79 15.03 5.31
CA THR A 54 18.40 15.32 3.92
C THR A 54 18.61 14.08 3.08
N LYS A 55 18.05 14.05 1.86
CA LYS A 55 18.33 12.94 0.93
C LYS A 55 19.82 12.71 0.63
N ASN A 56 20.66 13.74 0.79
CA ASN A 56 22.11 13.67 0.55
C ASN A 56 22.90 13.31 1.82
N ALA A 57 22.22 13.26 2.97
CA ALA A 57 22.77 12.91 4.27
C ALA A 57 21.66 12.17 5.06
N ALA A 58 21.16 11.08 4.47
CA ALA A 58 20.12 10.28 5.08
C ALA A 58 20.76 9.39 6.15
N ALA A 59 20.14 9.27 7.31
CA ALA A 59 20.59 8.27 8.27
C ALA A 59 20.18 6.88 7.82
N ASP A 60 21.01 5.91 8.17
CA ASP A 60 20.76 4.51 7.89
C ASP A 60 19.57 3.98 8.71
N THR A 61 18.86 3.02 8.13
CA THR A 61 17.89 2.18 8.84
C THR A 61 18.57 0.89 9.29
N GLU A 62 17.86 0.07 10.07
CA GLU A 62 18.25 -1.34 10.19
C GLU A 62 18.20 -2.02 8.81
N LEU A 63 18.93 -3.13 8.64
CA LEU A 63 18.93 -3.89 7.39
C LEU A 63 17.52 -4.40 7.10
N ALA A 64 17.09 -4.25 5.84
CA ALA A 64 15.81 -4.76 5.39
C ALA A 64 15.87 -6.25 5.09
N GLU A 65 14.89 -6.99 5.59
CA GLU A 65 14.57 -8.30 5.08
C GLU A 65 13.82 -8.14 3.76
N THR A 66 14.08 -9.05 2.82
CA THR A 66 13.47 -9.02 1.49
C THR A 66 12.51 -10.19 1.35
N LEU A 67 11.32 -9.91 0.81
CA LEU A 67 10.42 -10.88 0.22
C LEU A 67 10.45 -10.66 -1.29
N GLU A 68 10.79 -11.70 -2.04
CA GLU A 68 10.67 -11.69 -3.50
C GLU A 68 9.41 -12.46 -3.91
N PHE A 69 8.66 -11.92 -4.87
CA PHE A 69 7.48 -12.59 -5.41
C PHE A 69 7.27 -12.36 -6.91
N GLY A 70 6.47 -13.21 -7.53
CA GLY A 70 5.92 -13.04 -8.86
C GLY A 70 4.40 -13.23 -8.87
N TYR A 71 3.76 -12.78 -9.94
CA TYR A 71 2.34 -13.01 -10.19
C TYR A 71 2.13 -14.35 -10.91
N PRO A 72 0.95 -14.99 -10.75
CA PRO A 72 0.69 -16.32 -11.30
C PRO A 72 0.48 -16.33 -12.82
N ASP A 73 0.19 -15.19 -13.43
CA ASP A 73 -0.21 -15.05 -14.84
C ASP A 73 0.83 -14.30 -15.68
N ALA A 74 1.10 -13.03 -15.36
CA ALA A 74 2.02 -12.17 -16.10
C ALA A 74 2.60 -11.10 -15.17
N SER A 75 3.62 -10.38 -15.64
CA SER A 75 4.07 -9.22 -14.88
C SER A 75 3.05 -8.08 -14.94
N HIS A 76 2.91 -7.35 -13.84
CA HIS A 76 1.96 -6.26 -13.69
C HIS A 76 2.62 -5.01 -13.09
N ASP A 77 2.05 -3.84 -13.40
CA ASP A 77 2.40 -2.54 -12.82
C ASP A 77 1.53 -2.27 -11.59
N ALA A 78 2.05 -2.55 -10.40
CA ALA A 78 1.33 -2.36 -9.15
C ALA A 78 1.77 -1.09 -8.43
N GLU A 79 0.81 -0.36 -7.87
CA GLU A 79 1.02 0.99 -7.31
C GLU A 79 0.46 1.09 -5.89
N THR A 80 0.07 -0.04 -5.31
CA THR A 80 -0.60 -0.08 -4.02
C THR A 80 -0.15 -1.31 -3.26
N LEU A 81 0.33 -1.08 -2.04
CA LEU A 81 0.78 -2.10 -1.10
C LEU A 81 0.10 -1.88 0.25
N MET A 82 -0.58 -2.90 0.72
CA MET A 82 -1.23 -2.88 2.03
C MET A 82 -0.76 -4.06 2.87
N VAL A 83 -0.70 -3.87 4.19
CA VAL A 83 -0.41 -4.93 5.16
C VAL A 83 -1.57 -5.05 6.15
N HIS A 84 -2.08 -6.27 6.32
CA HIS A 84 -3.14 -6.51 7.29
C HIS A 84 -2.57 -6.47 8.72
N PRO A 85 -3.13 -5.67 9.64
CA PRO A 85 -2.51 -5.40 10.93
C PRO A 85 -2.39 -6.66 11.80
N ALA A 86 -3.40 -7.52 11.81
CA ALA A 86 -3.38 -8.73 12.63
C ALA A 86 -2.53 -9.84 12.02
N THR A 87 -2.73 -10.15 10.74
CA THR A 87 -2.14 -11.35 10.10
C THR A 87 -0.79 -11.10 9.44
N GLY A 88 -0.46 -9.84 9.13
CA GLY A 88 0.72 -9.52 8.33
C GLY A 88 0.61 -9.87 6.84
N ASN A 89 -0.54 -10.38 6.38
CA ASN A 89 -0.77 -10.62 4.95
C ASN A 89 -0.59 -9.33 4.16
N LEU A 90 0.06 -9.45 3.01
CA LEU A 90 0.24 -8.33 2.08
C LEU A 90 -0.81 -8.40 0.98
N TYR A 91 -1.30 -7.24 0.58
CA TYR A 91 -2.20 -7.07 -0.55
C TYR A 91 -1.58 -6.08 -1.53
N VAL A 92 -1.54 -6.48 -2.80
CA VAL A 92 -0.94 -5.72 -3.90
C VAL A 92 -2.01 -5.50 -4.96
N LEU A 93 -2.23 -4.25 -5.35
CA LEU A 93 -3.22 -3.89 -6.36
C LEU A 93 -2.55 -3.29 -7.60
N ILE A 94 -2.99 -3.74 -8.77
CA ILE A 94 -2.47 -3.31 -10.07
C ILE A 94 -3.09 -1.98 -10.46
N LYS A 95 -2.29 -1.03 -10.93
CA LYS A 95 -2.82 0.18 -11.57
C LYS A 95 -3.20 -0.17 -13.00
N SER A 96 -4.46 0.03 -13.34
CA SER A 96 -4.96 -0.15 -14.71
C SER A 96 -5.76 1.05 -15.17
N LEU A 97 -5.42 1.52 -16.38
CA LEU A 97 -6.14 2.57 -17.10
C LEU A 97 -7.26 2.00 -18.01
N GLU A 98 -7.31 0.69 -18.20
CA GLU A 98 -8.18 0.03 -19.17
C GLU A 98 -9.15 -0.98 -18.54
N SER A 99 -8.86 -1.43 -17.31
CA SER A 99 -9.61 -2.48 -16.62
C SER A 99 -9.82 -2.14 -15.15
N PRO A 100 -10.64 -2.91 -14.41
CA PRO A 100 -10.52 -2.99 -12.96
C PRO A 100 -9.09 -3.31 -12.51
N SER A 101 -8.77 -2.95 -11.28
CA SER A 101 -7.51 -3.29 -10.62
C SER A 101 -7.52 -4.77 -10.22
N ALA A 102 -6.51 -5.54 -10.60
CA ALA A 102 -6.38 -6.91 -10.09
C ALA A 102 -5.83 -6.89 -8.65
N ILE A 103 -6.42 -7.72 -7.78
CA ILE A 103 -6.00 -7.88 -6.38
C ILE A 103 -5.14 -9.13 -6.24
N PHE A 104 -3.99 -8.98 -5.61
CA PHE A 104 -3.10 -10.08 -5.25
C PHE A 104 -2.83 -10.11 -3.74
N LYS A 105 -2.69 -11.32 -3.19
CA LYS A 105 -2.39 -11.58 -1.78
C LYS A 105 -1.10 -12.36 -1.63
N LEU A 106 -0.32 -12.02 -0.61
CA LEU A 106 0.85 -12.78 -0.16
C LEU A 106 0.71 -13.07 1.33
N VAL A 107 1.04 -14.31 1.72
CA VAL A 107 1.31 -14.68 3.12
C VAL A 107 2.83 -14.64 3.27
N PRO A 108 3.40 -13.55 3.79
CA PRO A 108 4.82 -13.27 3.56
C PRO A 108 5.74 -14.14 4.41
N THR A 109 6.79 -14.63 3.77
CA THR A 109 7.96 -15.24 4.43
C THR A 109 9.16 -14.41 4.02
N PHE A 110 9.67 -13.61 4.94
CA PHE A 110 10.83 -12.75 4.71
C PHE A 110 12.14 -13.51 4.95
N GLY A 111 13.17 -13.15 4.20
CA GLY A 111 14.53 -13.71 4.38
C GLY A 111 14.74 -15.10 3.77
N ASP A 112 13.74 -15.65 3.08
CA ASP A 112 13.91 -16.82 2.21
C ASP A 112 14.46 -16.38 0.84
N GLU A 113 15.34 -17.19 0.25
CA GLU A 113 15.86 -16.97 -1.11
C GLU A 113 14.84 -17.39 -2.19
N GLN A 114 13.76 -18.07 -1.80
CA GLN A 114 12.72 -18.51 -2.72
C GLN A 114 11.72 -17.39 -3.07
N THR A 115 11.46 -17.26 -4.37
CA THR A 115 10.41 -16.39 -4.90
C THR A 115 9.03 -16.97 -4.58
N GLN A 116 8.19 -16.21 -3.90
CA GLN A 116 6.79 -16.58 -3.68
C GLN A 116 5.94 -16.31 -4.91
N VAL A 117 4.82 -17.01 -5.04
CA VAL A 117 3.80 -16.71 -6.05
C VAL A 117 2.62 -16.07 -5.35
N ALA A 118 2.25 -14.86 -5.77
CA ALA A 118 1.08 -14.17 -5.23
C ALA A 118 -0.21 -14.89 -5.64
N THR A 119 -1.21 -14.87 -4.76
CA THR A 119 -2.53 -15.43 -5.06
C THR A 119 -3.44 -14.34 -5.61
N ARG A 120 -3.97 -14.51 -6.82
CA ARG A 120 -4.98 -13.59 -7.38
C ARG A 120 -6.32 -13.79 -6.67
N LEU A 121 -6.86 -12.73 -6.07
CA LEU A 121 -8.15 -12.78 -5.39
C LEU A 121 -9.33 -12.38 -6.29
N GLY A 122 -9.06 -11.56 -7.30
CA GLY A 122 -10.10 -11.09 -8.22
C GLY A 122 -9.82 -9.69 -8.74
N ASP A 123 -10.88 -9.01 -9.12
CA ASP A 123 -10.88 -7.67 -9.70
C ASP A 123 -11.56 -6.68 -8.75
N PHE A 124 -11.04 -5.47 -8.69
CA PHE A 124 -11.49 -4.38 -7.83
C PHE A 124 -11.70 -3.11 -8.64
N SER A 125 -12.88 -2.53 -8.51
CA SER A 125 -13.25 -1.29 -9.21
C SER A 125 -13.61 -0.21 -8.21
N VAL A 126 -12.94 0.93 -8.30
CA VAL A 126 -13.41 2.16 -7.66
C VAL A 126 -14.45 2.86 -8.55
N PRO A 127 -15.37 3.65 -7.98
CA PRO A 127 -16.33 4.44 -8.76
C PRO A 127 -15.67 5.67 -9.40
N ALA A 128 -14.71 5.42 -10.30
CA ALA A 128 -14.04 6.39 -11.17
C ALA A 128 -13.85 5.80 -12.57
N ILE A 129 -13.48 6.66 -13.51
CA ILE A 129 -13.03 6.27 -14.84
C ILE A 129 -11.62 6.84 -15.02
N PRO A 130 -10.60 6.00 -15.22
CA PRO A 130 -10.62 4.53 -15.17
C PRO A 130 -10.85 3.93 -13.76
N SER A 131 -11.54 2.79 -13.68
CA SER A 131 -11.95 2.19 -12.40
C SER A 131 -10.87 1.39 -11.68
N GLY A 132 -9.76 1.09 -12.35
CA GLY A 132 -8.62 0.36 -11.80
C GLY A 132 -7.39 1.21 -11.47
N SER A 133 -7.49 2.54 -11.54
CA SER A 133 -6.33 3.43 -11.32
C SER A 133 -6.13 3.79 -9.87
N VAL A 134 -5.93 2.75 -9.05
CA VAL A 134 -5.51 2.92 -7.66
C VAL A 134 -4.02 3.22 -7.58
N THR A 135 -3.66 4.19 -6.74
CA THR A 135 -2.30 4.76 -6.62
C THR A 135 -1.77 4.72 -5.19
N GLY A 136 -2.48 4.04 -4.29
CA GLY A 136 -2.08 3.89 -2.91
C GLY A 136 -3.21 3.29 -2.08
N GLY A 137 -2.85 2.65 -0.98
CA GLY A 137 -3.84 2.03 -0.11
C GLY A 137 -3.35 1.79 1.31
N SER A 138 -4.30 1.60 2.21
CA SER A 138 -4.01 1.27 3.61
C SER A 138 -5.16 0.50 4.23
N ILE A 139 -4.84 -0.44 5.13
CA ILE A 139 -5.82 -1.14 5.95
C ILE A 139 -5.89 -0.42 7.30
N ALA A 140 -7.10 -0.20 7.81
CA ALA A 140 -7.30 0.47 9.09
C ALA A 140 -6.62 -0.32 10.24
N PRO A 141 -6.16 0.35 11.32
CA PRO A 141 -5.47 -0.32 12.42
C PRO A 141 -6.26 -1.45 13.09
N ASP A 142 -7.60 -1.42 13.01
CA ASP A 142 -8.49 -2.46 13.53
C ASP A 142 -8.73 -3.64 12.57
N GLY A 143 -8.21 -3.57 11.34
CA GLY A 143 -8.37 -4.61 10.32
C GLY A 143 -9.77 -4.71 9.72
N THR A 144 -10.69 -3.77 10.01
CA THR A 144 -12.10 -3.86 9.59
C THR A 144 -12.42 -3.05 8.34
N ARG A 145 -11.47 -2.23 7.87
CA ARG A 145 -11.66 -1.30 6.76
C ARG A 145 -10.38 -1.20 5.96
N LEU A 146 -10.51 -0.81 4.70
CA LEU A 146 -9.39 -0.36 3.90
C LEU A 146 -9.75 0.93 3.18
N VAL A 147 -8.73 1.71 2.85
CA VAL A 147 -8.85 2.91 2.03
C VAL A 147 -7.92 2.77 0.85
N VAL A 148 -8.38 3.23 -0.31
CA VAL A 148 -7.57 3.37 -1.53
C VAL A 148 -7.74 4.76 -2.09
N SER A 149 -6.72 5.27 -2.78
CA SER A 149 -6.81 6.50 -3.56
C SER A 149 -6.67 6.22 -5.03
N ASP A 150 -7.29 7.06 -5.84
CA ASP A 150 -6.86 7.30 -7.21
C ASP A 150 -6.21 8.70 -7.30
N TYR A 151 -5.92 9.15 -8.52
CA TYR A 151 -5.35 10.46 -8.79
C TYR A 151 -6.15 11.65 -8.22
N SER A 152 -7.46 11.50 -7.99
CA SER A 152 -8.40 12.58 -7.70
C SER A 152 -9.10 12.45 -6.34
N ALA A 153 -9.57 11.27 -5.98
CA ALA A 153 -10.42 10.95 -4.85
C ALA A 153 -9.84 9.81 -3.99
N ALA A 154 -10.59 9.46 -2.95
CA ALA A 154 -10.35 8.28 -2.15
C ALA A 154 -11.64 7.53 -1.88
N TYR A 155 -11.48 6.24 -1.58
CA TYR A 155 -12.57 5.30 -1.42
C TYR A 155 -12.32 4.46 -0.18
N GLU A 156 -13.28 4.45 0.73
CA GLU A 156 -13.24 3.59 1.90
C GLU A 156 -14.15 2.39 1.68
N ILE A 157 -13.67 1.23 2.10
CA ILE A 157 -14.39 -0.04 2.06
C ILE A 157 -14.41 -0.60 3.47
N SER A 158 -15.56 -1.09 3.90
CA SER A 158 -15.75 -1.71 5.21
C SER A 158 -16.00 -3.20 5.03
N LEU A 159 -15.37 -3.99 5.88
CA LEU A 159 -15.63 -5.43 5.99
C LEU A 159 -17.09 -5.66 6.41
N PRO A 160 -17.80 -6.65 5.85
CA PRO A 160 -19.18 -6.89 6.23
C PRO A 160 -19.27 -7.32 7.70
N CYS A 161 -20.37 -6.96 8.36
CA CYS A 161 -20.58 -7.34 9.75
C CYS A 161 -20.60 -8.87 9.89
N GLY A 162 -19.75 -9.41 10.78
CA GLY A 162 -19.64 -10.84 11.02
C GLY A 162 -18.75 -11.61 10.03
N ALA A 163 -18.04 -10.92 9.14
CA ALA A 163 -17.03 -11.53 8.28
C ALA A 163 -16.04 -12.38 9.09
N GLN A 164 -15.68 -13.53 8.55
CA GLN A 164 -14.70 -14.45 9.14
C GLN A 164 -13.34 -14.34 8.47
N ASP A 165 -13.30 -13.84 7.24
CA ASP A 165 -12.08 -13.55 6.49
C ASP A 165 -12.05 -12.08 6.03
N PHE A 166 -10.88 -11.46 6.10
CA PHE A 166 -10.68 -10.11 5.57
C PHE A 166 -10.94 -10.05 4.06
N ASP A 167 -10.68 -11.12 3.31
CA ASP A 167 -10.84 -11.16 1.86
C ASP A 167 -12.31 -10.96 1.42
N GLU A 168 -13.29 -11.10 2.32
CA GLU A 168 -14.69 -10.76 2.06
C GLU A 168 -14.88 -9.27 1.73
N ILE A 169 -13.95 -8.39 2.14
CA ILE A 169 -13.97 -6.94 1.89
C ILE A 169 -13.96 -6.61 0.40
N TRP A 170 -13.35 -7.44 -0.44
CA TRP A 170 -13.14 -7.15 -1.87
C TRP A 170 -14.44 -7.16 -2.68
N THR A 171 -15.51 -7.73 -2.12
CA THR A 171 -16.85 -7.75 -2.72
C THR A 171 -17.72 -6.56 -2.30
N GLN A 172 -17.25 -5.76 -1.34
CA GLN A 172 -18.00 -4.66 -0.78
C GLN A 172 -17.87 -3.40 -1.63
N ARG A 173 -18.92 -2.57 -1.60
CA ARG A 173 -18.98 -1.36 -2.43
C ARG A 173 -18.06 -0.27 -1.88
N PRO A 174 -17.15 0.30 -2.68
CA PRO A 174 -16.35 1.45 -2.26
C PRO A 174 -17.17 2.72 -2.11
N ILE A 175 -16.94 3.44 -1.00
CA ILE A 175 -17.60 4.70 -0.69
C ILE A 175 -16.61 5.83 -0.95
N ALA A 176 -16.89 6.64 -1.98
CA ALA A 176 -16.07 7.78 -2.33
C ALA A 176 -16.18 8.91 -1.29
N PHE A 177 -15.05 9.55 -0.99
CA PHE A 177 -15.00 10.77 -0.21
C PHE A 177 -13.92 11.73 -0.76
N SER A 178 -14.08 13.02 -0.45
CA SER A 178 -13.16 14.04 -0.94
C SER A 178 -11.94 14.16 -0.03
N LEU A 179 -10.76 14.14 -0.64
CA LEU A 179 -9.48 14.52 -0.01
C LEU A 179 -9.14 16.01 -0.25
N GLY A 180 -10.10 16.82 -0.69
CA GLY A 180 -9.81 18.20 -1.11
C GLY A 180 -9.02 18.27 -2.42
N LYS A 181 -8.49 19.46 -2.73
CA LYS A 181 -7.77 19.69 -4.00
C LYS A 181 -6.38 19.04 -3.95
N ARG A 182 -6.13 18.13 -4.89
CA ARG A 182 -4.84 17.50 -5.15
C ARG A 182 -4.51 17.61 -6.63
N ARG A 183 -3.21 17.64 -6.97
CA ARG A 183 -2.79 17.63 -8.38
C ARG A 183 -2.85 16.22 -8.95
N GLN A 184 -2.25 15.28 -8.23
CA GLN A 184 -2.18 13.86 -8.58
C GLN A 184 -1.95 13.12 -7.26
N GLY A 185 -2.92 12.32 -6.81
CA GLY A 185 -2.84 11.57 -5.56
C GLY A 185 -1.94 10.34 -5.66
N GLU A 186 -0.98 10.20 -4.73
CA GLU A 186 0.06 9.14 -4.79
C GLU A 186 0.27 8.37 -3.49
N ALA A 187 -0.38 8.78 -2.39
CA ALA A 187 -0.33 8.00 -1.16
C ALA A 187 -1.52 8.33 -0.28
N ILE A 188 -1.96 7.32 0.47
CA ILE A 188 -3.06 7.42 1.42
C ILE A 188 -2.85 6.46 2.59
N THR A 189 -3.14 6.90 3.81
CA THR A 189 -3.04 6.04 4.98
C THR A 189 -3.98 6.46 6.10
N TYR A 190 -4.35 5.51 6.96
CA TYR A 190 -5.06 5.82 8.20
C TYR A 190 -4.13 6.45 9.23
N SER A 191 -4.68 7.32 10.09
CA SER A 191 -4.04 7.67 11.35
C SER A 191 -3.94 6.46 12.27
N ARG A 192 -3.02 6.52 13.25
CA ARG A 192 -2.79 5.43 14.21
C ARG A 192 -4.04 5.02 14.99
N ASP A 193 -4.91 5.97 15.29
CA ASP A 193 -6.20 5.73 15.98
C ASP A 193 -7.33 5.34 15.00
N GLY A 194 -7.07 5.31 13.70
CA GLY A 194 -8.03 5.02 12.66
C GLY A 194 -9.12 6.10 12.50
N MET A 195 -8.98 7.27 13.11
CA MET A 195 -10.01 8.33 13.11
C MET A 195 -9.81 9.39 12.01
N SER A 196 -8.67 9.39 11.33
CA SER A 196 -8.35 10.27 10.22
C SER A 196 -7.71 9.50 9.08
N ILE A 197 -7.76 10.11 7.90
CA ILE A 197 -7.07 9.65 6.71
C ILE A 197 -6.10 10.75 6.30
N PHE A 198 -4.85 10.37 6.12
CA PHE A 198 -3.81 11.21 5.55
C PHE A 198 -3.63 10.87 4.08
N ALA A 199 -3.39 11.89 3.26
CA ALA A 199 -3.04 11.71 1.86
C ALA A 199 -2.05 12.78 1.42
N THR A 200 -1.33 12.51 0.34
CA THR A 200 -0.43 13.49 -0.29
C THR A 200 -0.60 13.51 -1.80
N SER A 201 0.21 14.31 -2.48
CA SER A 201 0.28 14.37 -3.95
C SER A 201 1.68 14.05 -4.46
N GLU A 202 1.77 13.79 -5.75
CA GLU A 202 3.04 13.64 -6.47
C GLU A 202 3.93 14.89 -6.33
N LYS A 203 5.23 14.67 -6.49
CA LYS A 203 6.33 15.67 -6.51
C LYS A 203 6.79 16.14 -5.13
N GLN A 204 7.93 16.84 -5.13
CA GLN A 204 8.59 17.30 -3.92
C GLN A 204 7.75 18.36 -3.19
N ASN A 205 7.81 18.34 -1.86
CA ASN A 205 7.12 19.28 -0.98
C ASN A 205 5.60 19.32 -1.18
N ALA A 206 5.01 18.19 -1.59
CA ALA A 206 3.56 18.05 -1.64
C ALA A 206 2.95 18.19 -0.22
N PRO A 207 1.79 18.86 -0.10
CA PRO A 207 1.15 19.03 1.19
C PRO A 207 0.60 17.71 1.71
N ILE A 208 0.72 17.48 3.02
CA ILE A 208 -0.01 16.42 3.71
C ILE A 208 -1.42 16.94 4.02
N ILE A 209 -2.41 16.20 3.54
CA ILE A 209 -3.82 16.48 3.77
C ILE A 209 -4.32 15.53 4.85
N GLN A 210 -5.09 16.04 5.80
CA GLN A 210 -5.78 15.24 6.80
C GLN A 210 -7.29 15.42 6.65
N VAL A 211 -8.02 14.32 6.55
CA VAL A 211 -9.47 14.28 6.58
C VAL A 211 -9.90 13.47 7.80
N ARG A 212 -10.69 14.08 8.68
CA ARG A 212 -11.30 13.35 9.79
C ARG A 212 -12.41 12.45 9.26
N ARG A 213 -12.38 11.18 9.66
CA ARG A 213 -13.41 10.21 9.31
C ARG A 213 -14.68 10.54 10.08
N LYS A 214 -15.82 10.45 9.40
CA LYS A 214 -17.14 10.74 9.97
C LYS A 214 -17.76 9.49 10.58
#